data_AF-A0A0G1GRL1-F1
#
_entry.id   AF-A0A0G1GRL1-F1
#
_cell.length_a   1.000
_cell.length_b   1.000
_cell.length_c   1.000
_cell.angle_alpha   90.00
_cell.angle_beta   90.00
_cell.angle_gamma   90.00
#
_symmetry.space_group_name_H-M   'P 1'
#
loop_
_entity.id
_entity.type
_entity.pdbx_description
1 polymer ?
#
loop_
_entity_poly.entity_id
_entity_poly.type
_entity_poly.pdbx_seq_one_letter_code
_entity_poly.pdbx_strand_id
1 'polypeptide(L)'
;MVANGIRSLGGNAWTYKEGSNRSVYIVEFSKSFLKEFEIVSERDKIDYIRGYFDADGGVAKSSKVRFYIYFAQKDYSDLEQVRNYLKEIRIDCGVIHNPSKRIDPYYWRFFVKAKSYVDFVQKIGSLHPEKAKYLWMKI
;
A
#
# COMPACT_ATOMS: atom_id res chain seq x y z
N MET A 1 13.45 -9.79 6.05
CA MET A 1 13.51 -8.36 6.39
C MET A 1 14.02 -7.58 5.19
N VAL A 2 13.46 -6.40 4.88
CA VAL A 2 13.76 -5.60 3.68
C VAL A 2 15.27 -5.37 3.48
N ALA A 3 16.00 -5.01 4.54
CA ALA A 3 17.45 -4.80 4.47
C ALA A 3 18.23 -6.03 3.96
N ASN A 4 17.84 -7.24 4.37
CA ASN A 4 18.46 -8.47 3.86
C ASN A 4 18.16 -8.69 2.37
N GLY A 5 16.96 -8.33 1.92
CA GLY A 5 16.58 -8.40 0.50
C GLY A 5 17.42 -7.45 -0.36
N ILE A 6 17.60 -6.21 0.08
CA ILE A 6 18.48 -5.25 -0.59
C ILE A 6 19.92 -5.77 -0.66
N ARG A 7 20.44 -6.31 0.46
CA ARG A 7 21.79 -6.89 0.50
C ARG A 7 21.96 -8.10 -0.40
N SER A 8 20.97 -8.99 -0.47
CA SER A 8 21.03 -10.16 -1.36
C SER A 8 21.03 -9.79 -2.84
N LEU A 9 20.53 -8.60 -3.18
CA LEU A 9 20.53 -8.06 -4.53
C LEU A 9 21.76 -7.18 -4.83
N GLY A 10 22.77 -7.19 -3.95
CA GLY A 10 24.03 -6.44 -4.11
C GLY A 10 23.98 -4.98 -3.64
N GLY A 11 22.88 -4.54 -3.03
CA GLY A 11 22.75 -3.21 -2.46
C GLY A 11 23.28 -3.11 -1.03
N ASN A 12 23.57 -1.88 -0.58
CA ASN A 12 23.85 -1.60 0.83
C ASN A 12 22.58 -1.16 1.55
N ALA A 13 22.30 -1.77 2.71
CA ALA A 13 21.17 -1.41 3.55
C ALA A 13 21.42 -1.67 5.04
N TRP A 14 20.95 -0.77 5.90
CA TRP A 14 21.01 -0.90 7.35
C TRP A 14 19.63 -0.72 7.98
N THR A 15 19.46 -1.29 9.17
CA THR A 15 18.23 -1.17 9.97
C THR A 15 18.60 -0.57 11.31
N TYR A 16 17.83 0.41 11.78
CA TYR A 16 18.01 0.99 13.10
C TYR A 16 16.66 1.37 13.73
N LYS A 17 16.65 1.52 15.05
CA LYS A 17 15.45 1.94 15.79
C LYS A 17 15.37 3.48 15.81
N GLU A 18 14.22 4.03 15.45
CA GLU A 18 13.99 5.48 15.45
C GLU A 18 13.82 6.00 16.89
N GLY A 19 14.90 6.52 17.47
CA GLY A 19 14.90 7.00 18.85
C GLY A 19 14.78 5.88 19.89
N SER A 20 15.00 6.22 21.16
CA SER A 20 14.99 5.25 22.26
C SER A 20 13.57 4.77 22.60
N ASN A 21 12.59 5.67 22.53
CA ASN A 21 11.25 5.46 23.10
C ASN A 21 10.18 5.08 22.07
N ARG A 22 10.43 5.18 20.76
CA ARG A 22 9.43 4.82 19.74
C ARG A 22 9.54 3.35 19.38
N SER A 23 8.43 2.75 18.97
CA SER A 23 8.36 1.37 18.48
C SER A 23 8.49 1.31 16.94
N VAL A 24 9.39 2.10 16.37
CA VAL A 24 9.59 2.23 14.92
C VAL A 24 11.01 1.85 14.56
N TYR A 25 11.16 1.06 13.49
CA TYR A 25 12.44 0.70 12.89
C TYR A 25 12.51 1.25 11.48
N ILE A 26 13.64 1.84 11.13
CA ILE A 26 13.93 2.42 9.83
C ILE A 26 14.87 1.48 9.09
N VAL A 27 14.57 1.23 7.81
CA VAL A 27 15.49 0.61 6.87
C VAL A 27 15.93 1.68 5.87
N GLU A 28 17.23 1.91 5.78
CA GLU A 28 17.82 2.89 4.85
C GLU A 28 18.70 2.19 3.82
N PHE A 29 18.60 2.67 2.59
CA PHE A 29 19.40 2.23 1.44
C PHE A 29 19.42 3.34 0.37
N SER A 30 20.37 3.25 -0.57
CA SER A 30 20.51 4.26 -1.62
C SER A 30 19.31 4.30 -2.55
N LYS A 31 18.77 5.49 -2.83
CA LYS A 31 17.72 5.71 -3.85
C LYS A 31 18.16 5.24 -5.24
N SER A 32 19.46 5.23 -5.54
CA SER A 32 19.96 4.73 -6.83
C SER A 32 19.57 3.28 -7.10
N PHE A 33 19.35 2.49 -6.04
CA PHE A 33 18.89 1.11 -6.12
C PHE A 33 17.52 0.95 -6.81
N LEU A 34 16.75 2.04 -6.92
CA LEU A 34 15.41 2.05 -7.53
C LEU A 34 15.36 2.67 -8.93
N LYS A 35 16.47 3.22 -9.45
CA LYS A 35 16.45 4.08 -10.66
C LYS A 35 16.17 3.33 -11.96
N GLU A 36 16.49 2.04 -12.03
CA GLU A 36 16.41 1.25 -13.27
C GLU A 36 15.18 0.35 -13.31
N PHE A 37 14.26 0.50 -12.36
CA PHE A 37 13.09 -0.36 -12.27
C PHE A 37 11.86 0.29 -12.90
N GLU A 38 11.25 -0.42 -13.85
CA GLU A 38 9.99 -0.04 -14.48
C GLU A 38 8.86 -0.98 -14.06
N ILE A 39 7.68 -0.44 -13.80
CA ILE A 39 6.48 -1.22 -13.47
C ILE A 39 5.74 -1.55 -14.76
N VAL A 40 6.08 -2.69 -15.36
CA VAL A 40 5.54 -3.06 -16.69
C VAL A 40 4.57 -4.23 -16.59
N SER A 41 5.00 -5.32 -15.96
CA SER A 41 4.22 -6.56 -15.94
C SER A 41 3.04 -6.48 -14.98
N GLU A 42 2.06 -7.38 -15.17
CA GLU A 42 0.99 -7.56 -14.19
C GLU A 42 1.55 -7.89 -12.80
N ARG A 43 2.64 -8.66 -12.74
CA ARG A 43 3.27 -9.03 -11.47
C ARG A 43 3.90 -7.83 -10.77
N ASP A 44 4.60 -6.97 -11.49
CA ASP A 44 5.20 -5.75 -10.93
C ASP A 44 4.12 -4.85 -10.33
N LYS A 45 2.99 -4.71 -11.03
CA LYS A 45 1.84 -3.94 -10.56
C LYS A 45 1.26 -4.55 -9.28
N ILE A 46 1.08 -5.87 -9.25
CA ILE A 46 0.59 -6.57 -8.04
C ILE A 46 1.53 -6.32 -6.86
N ASP A 47 2.85 -6.45 -7.06
CA ASP A 47 3.84 -6.29 -5.99
C ASP A 47 3.95 -4.83 -5.54
N TYR A 48 3.90 -3.87 -6.48
CA TYR A 48 3.85 -2.44 -6.20
C TYR A 48 2.60 -2.07 -5.39
N ILE A 49 1.40 -2.46 -5.85
CA ILE A 49 0.13 -2.17 -5.16
C ILE A 49 0.14 -2.79 -3.76
N ARG A 50 0.65 -4.00 -3.60
CA ARG A 50 0.75 -4.65 -2.27
C ARG A 50 1.65 -3.87 -1.34
N GLY A 51 2.85 -3.48 -1.80
CA GLY A 51 3.77 -2.65 -1.03
C GLY A 51 3.15 -1.31 -0.63
N TYR A 52 2.46 -0.66 -1.57
CA TYR A 52 1.72 0.57 -1.31
C TYR A 52 0.62 0.35 -0.26
N PHE A 53 -0.19 -0.71 -0.39
CA PHE A 53 -1.25 -1.01 0.56
C PHE A 53 -0.69 -1.32 1.96
N ASP A 54 0.43 -2.02 2.04
CA ASP A 54 1.09 -2.33 3.31
C ASP A 54 1.65 -1.08 4.00
N ALA A 55 2.10 -0.07 3.24
CA ALA A 55 2.51 1.23 3.78
C ALA A 55 1.31 2.13 4.13
N ASP A 56 0.54 2.55 3.12
CA ASP A 56 -0.43 3.65 3.23
C ASP A 56 -1.90 3.21 3.06
N GLY A 57 -2.12 1.94 2.75
CA GLY A 57 -3.45 1.36 2.66
C GLY A 57 -4.15 1.17 4.00
N GLY A 58 -5.48 1.13 3.98
CA GLY A 58 -6.30 0.89 5.16
C GLY A 58 -7.40 -0.13 4.92
N VAL A 59 -7.70 -0.89 5.98
CA VAL A 59 -8.80 -1.86 6.03
C VAL A 59 -9.57 -1.69 7.34
N ALA A 60 -10.88 -1.90 7.28
CA ALA A 60 -11.73 -1.95 8.47
C ALA A 60 -11.25 -3.03 9.46
N LYS A 61 -10.90 -2.63 10.68
CA LYS A 61 -10.37 -3.52 11.73
C LYS A 61 -11.44 -4.19 12.62
N SER A 62 -12.72 -3.94 12.35
CA SER A 62 -13.84 -4.42 13.18
C SER A 62 -14.98 -4.94 12.32
N SER A 63 -15.57 -6.07 12.73
CA SER A 63 -16.75 -6.65 12.09
C SER A 63 -18.00 -5.77 12.26
N LYS A 64 -18.00 -4.93 13.30
CA LYS A 64 -19.09 -4.00 13.64
C LYS A 64 -19.19 -2.80 12.69
N VAL A 65 -18.15 -2.52 11.89
CA VAL A 65 -18.17 -1.46 10.88
C VAL A 65 -18.31 -2.04 9.48
N ARG A 66 -18.69 -1.18 8.52
CA ARG A 66 -18.73 -1.57 7.11
C ARG A 66 -17.32 -1.95 6.65
N PHE A 67 -17.19 -3.12 6.03
CA PHE A 67 -15.90 -3.54 5.47
C PHE A 67 -15.54 -2.65 4.28
N TYR A 68 -14.32 -2.14 4.33
CA TYR A 68 -13.84 -1.08 3.44
C TYR A 68 -12.33 -1.19 3.30
N ILE A 69 -11.87 -1.19 2.06
CA ILE A 69 -10.46 -1.20 1.66
C ILE A 69 -10.18 0.12 0.94
N TYR A 70 -9.17 0.85 1.39
CA TYR A 70 -8.84 2.16 0.83
C TYR A 70 -7.35 2.42 0.75
N PHE A 71 -7.00 3.41 -0.06
CA PHE A 71 -5.65 3.97 -0.21
C PHE A 71 -5.74 5.46 0.08
N ALA A 72 -4.74 6.01 0.75
CA ALA A 72 -4.66 7.44 1.04
C ALA A 72 -3.23 7.96 0.90
N GLN A 73 -3.08 9.20 0.43
CA GLN A 73 -1.78 9.86 0.31
C GLN A 73 -1.97 11.38 0.22
N LYS A 74 -0.92 12.14 0.53
CA LYS A 74 -0.80 13.57 0.26
C LYS A 74 -0.46 13.89 -1.19
N ASP A 75 0.31 13.03 -1.84
CA ASP A 75 0.59 13.14 -3.28
C ASP A 75 -0.57 12.54 -4.09
N TYR A 76 -1.29 13.39 -4.83
CA TYR A 76 -2.42 12.96 -5.67
C TYR A 76 -1.95 12.09 -6.85
N SER A 77 -0.82 12.44 -7.47
CA SER A 77 -0.33 11.76 -8.67
C SER A 77 0.14 10.34 -8.35
N ASP A 78 0.82 10.18 -7.22
CA ASP A 78 1.22 8.87 -6.69
C ASP A 78 -0.01 8.00 -6.38
N LEU A 79 -1.03 8.58 -5.73
CA LEU A 79 -2.28 7.91 -5.44
C LEU A 79 -3.08 7.55 -6.72
N GLU A 80 -3.05 8.40 -7.74
CA GLU A 80 -3.67 8.14 -9.03
C GLU A 80 -2.98 7.02 -9.79
N GLN A 81 -1.65 6.94 -9.72
CA GLN A 81 -0.88 5.87 -10.32
C GLN A 81 -1.28 4.50 -9.76
N VAL A 82 -1.32 4.33 -8.43
CA VAL A 82 -1.73 3.05 -7.82
C VAL A 82 -3.19 2.69 -8.16
N ARG A 83 -4.08 3.69 -8.26
CA ARG A 83 -5.47 3.48 -8.71
C ARG A 83 -5.52 2.99 -10.16
N ASN A 84 -4.68 3.52 -11.04
CA ASN A 84 -4.64 3.10 -12.44
C ASN A 84 -4.12 1.67 -12.56
N TYR A 85 -3.05 1.30 -11.84
CA TYR A 85 -2.58 -0.09 -11.80
C TYR A 85 -3.65 -1.06 -11.29
N LEU A 86 -4.41 -0.71 -10.25
CA LEU A 86 -5.54 -1.52 -9.79
C LEU A 86 -6.58 -1.74 -10.90
N LYS A 87 -6.93 -0.69 -11.65
CA LYS A 87 -7.89 -0.79 -12.75
C LYS A 87 -7.36 -1.66 -13.90
N GLU A 88 -6.09 -1.55 -14.24
CA GLU A 88 -5.45 -2.35 -15.28
C GLU A 88 -5.53 -3.85 -14.99
N ILE A 89 -5.42 -4.25 -13.71
CA ILE A 89 -5.56 -5.65 -13.28
C ILE A 89 -7.01 -6.04 -12.92
N ARG A 90 -7.98 -5.25 -13.39
CA ARG A 90 -9.42 -5.44 -13.25
C ARG A 90 -9.96 -5.37 -11.81
N ILE A 91 -9.33 -4.57 -10.95
CA ILE A 91 -9.85 -4.23 -9.62
C ILE A 91 -10.51 -2.86 -9.67
N ASP A 92 -11.83 -2.83 -9.50
CA ASP A 92 -12.60 -1.60 -9.58
C ASP A 92 -12.41 -0.70 -8.37
N CYS A 93 -12.20 0.58 -8.63
CA CYS A 93 -11.98 1.60 -7.61
C CYS A 93 -13.01 2.74 -7.67
N GLY A 94 -13.25 3.37 -6.54
CA GLY A 94 -13.97 4.64 -6.42
C GLY A 94 -13.19 5.81 -7.02
N VAL A 95 -13.78 7.00 -6.92
CA VAL A 95 -13.11 8.26 -7.30
C VAL A 95 -12.14 8.70 -6.21
N ILE A 96 -11.05 9.34 -6.61
CA ILE A 96 -10.16 10.01 -5.67
C ILE A 96 -10.88 11.27 -5.17
N HIS A 97 -10.93 11.44 -3.86
CA HIS A 97 -11.55 12.58 -3.20
C HIS A 97 -10.81 12.92 -1.90
N ASN A 98 -10.99 14.13 -1.40
CA ASN A 98 -10.47 14.54 -0.10
C ASN A 98 -11.62 14.58 0.94
N PRO A 99 -11.68 13.61 1.88
CA PRO A 99 -12.72 13.57 2.91
C PRO A 99 -12.49 14.55 4.05
N SER A 100 -11.27 15.06 4.18
CA SER A 100 -10.79 15.85 5.32
C SER A 100 -10.40 17.26 4.88
N LYS A 101 -10.95 17.76 3.76
CA LYS A 101 -10.51 19.00 3.09
C LYS A 101 -10.38 20.22 4.03
N ARG A 102 -11.22 20.28 5.06
CA ARG A 102 -11.18 21.33 6.08
C ARG A 102 -9.97 21.26 7.03
N ILE A 103 -9.51 20.04 7.33
CA ILE A 103 -8.44 19.75 8.30
C ILE A 103 -7.10 19.54 7.58
N ASP A 104 -7.13 18.77 6.49
CA ASP A 104 -5.97 18.50 5.64
C ASP A 104 -6.39 18.61 4.16
N PRO A 105 -6.12 19.75 3.50
CA PRO A 105 -6.52 19.99 2.11
C PRO A 105 -5.77 19.10 1.11
N TYR A 106 -4.70 18.41 1.54
CA TYR A 106 -3.89 17.54 0.69
C TYR A 106 -4.14 16.05 0.96
N TYR A 107 -4.98 15.68 1.93
CA TYR A 107 -5.28 14.27 2.21
C TYR A 107 -6.25 13.66 1.19
N TRP A 108 -5.71 12.99 0.18
CA TRP A 108 -6.49 12.31 -0.86
C TRP A 108 -6.73 10.85 -0.49
N ARG A 109 -7.88 10.30 -0.89
CA ARG A 109 -8.16 8.87 -0.79
C ARG A 109 -9.04 8.36 -1.92
N PHE A 110 -8.98 7.06 -2.18
CA PHE A 110 -10.01 6.31 -2.90
C PHE A 110 -10.22 4.95 -2.26
N PHE A 111 -11.23 4.21 -2.71
CA PHE A 111 -11.54 2.87 -2.21
C PHE A 111 -11.65 1.82 -3.28
N VAL A 112 -11.44 0.57 -2.90
CA VAL A 112 -11.79 -0.58 -3.74
C VAL A 112 -13.30 -0.77 -3.67
N LYS A 113 -13.98 -0.92 -4.80
CA LYS A 113 -15.43 -1.17 -4.83
C LYS A 113 -15.71 -2.57 -4.28
N ALA A 114 -16.83 -2.72 -3.59
CA ALA A 114 -17.22 -3.97 -2.95
C ALA A 114 -17.20 -5.19 -3.89
N LYS A 115 -17.57 -4.99 -5.16
CA LYS A 115 -17.54 -6.05 -6.19
C LYS A 115 -16.15 -6.60 -6.50
N SER A 116 -15.08 -5.89 -6.15
CA SER A 116 -13.69 -6.31 -6.38
C SER A 116 -12.94 -6.61 -5.08
N TYR A 117 -13.63 -6.77 -3.95
CA TYR A 117 -12.98 -7.15 -2.69
C TYR A 117 -12.33 -8.53 -2.77
N VAL A 118 -13.03 -9.52 -3.35
CA VAL A 118 -12.50 -10.87 -3.52
C VAL A 118 -11.25 -10.84 -4.40
N ASP A 119 -11.33 -10.18 -5.56
CA ASP A 119 -10.19 -10.01 -6.47
C ASP A 119 -9.00 -9.32 -5.79
N PHE A 120 -9.26 -8.26 -5.01
CA PHE A 120 -8.23 -7.56 -4.30
C PHE A 120 -7.53 -8.46 -3.29
N VAL A 121 -8.28 -9.21 -2.49
CA VAL A 121 -7.70 -10.05 -1.44
C VAL A 121 -6.95 -11.25 -2.03
N GLN A 122 -7.44 -11.84 -3.12
CA GLN A 122 -6.79 -12.96 -3.79
C GLN A 122 -5.55 -12.56 -4.58
N LYS A 123 -5.60 -11.46 -5.34
CA LYS A 123 -4.49 -11.03 -6.22
C LYS A 123 -3.48 -10.18 -5.46
N ILE A 124 -3.97 -9.18 -4.72
CA ILE A 124 -3.12 -8.24 -3.99
C ILE A 124 -2.88 -8.77 -2.58
N GLY A 125 -3.89 -8.86 -1.74
CA GLY A 125 -3.68 -9.23 -0.33
C GLY A 125 -2.82 -8.22 0.43
N SER A 126 -2.12 -8.66 1.46
CA SER A 126 -1.23 -7.85 2.30
C SER A 126 -0.17 -8.72 2.95
N LEU A 127 1.08 -8.25 3.04
CA LEU A 127 2.13 -8.89 3.84
C LEU A 127 2.24 -8.25 5.23
N HIS A 128 1.55 -7.14 5.48
CA HIS A 128 1.54 -6.50 6.79
C HIS A 128 0.81 -7.38 7.82
N PRO A 129 1.44 -7.73 8.96
CA PRO A 129 0.94 -8.75 9.89
C PRO A 129 -0.43 -8.40 10.51
N GLU A 130 -0.71 -7.12 10.72
CA GLU A 130 -2.05 -6.69 11.16
C GLU A 130 -3.08 -6.65 10.03
N LYS A 131 -2.80 -5.97 8.91
CA LYS A 131 -3.76 -5.77 7.81
C LYS A 131 -4.19 -7.11 7.20
N ALA A 132 -3.26 -8.06 7.04
CA ALA A 132 -3.54 -9.39 6.50
C ALA A 132 -4.67 -10.14 7.26
N LYS A 133 -4.75 -9.97 8.59
CA LYS A 133 -5.78 -10.61 9.43
C LYS A 133 -7.18 -10.09 9.14
N TYR A 134 -7.29 -8.86 8.68
CA TYR A 134 -8.58 -8.19 8.51
C TYR A 134 -9.14 -8.32 7.08
N LEU A 135 -8.30 -8.59 6.08
CA LEU A 135 -8.72 -8.66 4.68
C LEU A 135 -9.76 -9.75 4.40
N TRP A 136 -9.74 -10.84 5.16
CA TRP A 136 -10.66 -11.98 5.00
C TRP A 136 -11.93 -11.90 5.86
N MET A 137 -12.18 -10.80 6.57
CA MET A 137 -13.28 -10.74 7.54
C MET A 137 -14.69 -10.82 6.97
N LYS A 138 -14.91 -10.43 5.71
CA LYS A 138 -16.23 -10.35 5.07
C LYS A 138 -16.24 -10.89 3.63
N ILE A 139 -15.34 -11.82 3.34
CA ILE A 139 -15.25 -12.53 2.05
C ILE A 139 -15.66 -13.97 2.28
#